data_AF-A0A849H119-F1
#
_entry.id   AF-A0A849H119-F1
#
_cell.length_a   1.000
_cell.length_b   1.000
_cell.length_c   1.000
_cell.angle_alpha   90.00
_cell.angle_beta   90.00
_cell.angle_gamma   90.00
#
_symmetry.space_group_name_H-M   'P 1'
#
loop_
_entity.id
_entity.type
_entity.pdbx_description
1 polymer ?
#
loop_
_entity_poly.entity_id
_entity_poly.type
_entity_poly.pdbx_seq_one_letter_code
_entity_poly.pdbx_strand_id
1 'polypeptide(L)'
;MNSKEPWVETRQGGWFFVNAVLVAPELVVLFPLALGALLGVIVPAREPSPFIDTIPFVASKAIPILGWLLVIPIWTTLRNLRMEGPKLSRFVLVGFLLSHISFLAYAVWSWVG
;
A
#
# COMPACT_ATOMS: atom_id res chain seq x y z
N MET A 1 -25.09 -17.01 -18.42
CA MET A 1 -24.67 -15.95 -17.47
C MET A 1 -25.48 -14.71 -17.79
N ASN A 2 -26.44 -14.35 -16.93
CA ASN A 2 -27.23 -13.13 -17.09
C ASN A 2 -26.31 -11.92 -16.83
N SER A 3 -26.19 -11.01 -17.78
CA SER A 3 -25.37 -9.79 -17.71
C SER A 3 -26.00 -8.71 -16.82
N LYS A 4 -26.22 -9.01 -15.54
CA LYS A 4 -26.90 -8.11 -14.60
C LYS A 4 -25.90 -7.65 -13.53
N GLU A 5 -25.59 -6.36 -13.56
CA GLU A 5 -24.72 -5.59 -12.65
C GLU A 5 -23.19 -5.76 -12.86
N PRO A 6 -22.46 -4.70 -13.27
CA PRO A 6 -21.00 -4.68 -13.26
C PRO A 6 -20.44 -5.05 -11.89
N TRP A 7 -19.37 -5.85 -11.84
CA TRP A 7 -18.82 -6.33 -10.56
C TRP A 7 -18.47 -5.19 -9.60
N VAL A 8 -18.01 -4.03 -10.11
CA VAL A 8 -17.69 -2.84 -9.32
C VAL A 8 -18.90 -2.24 -8.59
N GLU A 9 -20.11 -2.44 -9.10
CA GLU A 9 -21.36 -1.96 -8.49
C GLU A 9 -21.85 -2.91 -7.37
N THR A 10 -21.35 -4.16 -7.34
CA THR A 10 -21.61 -5.06 -6.23
C THR A 10 -20.93 -4.57 -4.96
N ARG A 11 -21.46 -4.96 -3.79
CA ARG A 11 -20.83 -4.65 -2.50
C ARG A 11 -19.36 -5.09 -2.43
N GLN A 12 -19.04 -6.28 -2.93
CA GLN A 12 -17.67 -6.82 -2.91
C GLN A 12 -16.73 -5.99 -3.79
N GLY A 13 -17.16 -5.69 -5.02
CA GLY A 13 -16.39 -4.89 -5.97
C GLY A 13 -16.22 -3.44 -5.54
N GLY A 14 -17.25 -2.83 -4.96
CA GLY A 14 -17.17 -1.48 -4.40
C GLY A 14 -16.16 -1.39 -3.25
N TRP A 15 -16.18 -2.35 -2.32
CA TRP A 15 -15.15 -2.43 -1.27
C TRP A 15 -13.75 -2.69 -1.84
N PHE A 16 -13.64 -3.44 -2.93
CA PHE A 16 -12.34 -3.70 -3.56
C PHE A 16 -11.78 -2.43 -4.18
N PHE A 17 -12.64 -1.67 -4.87
CA PHE A 17 -12.28 -0.38 -5.43
C PHE A 17 -11.81 0.59 -4.35
N VAL A 18 -12.52 0.67 -3.22
CA VAL A 18 -12.08 1.49 -2.07
C VAL A 18 -10.69 1.07 -1.58
N ASN A 19 -10.42 -0.23 -1.41
CA ASN A 19 -9.09 -0.69 -1.01
C ASN A 19 -8.01 -0.37 -2.06
N ALA A 20 -8.34 -0.46 -3.36
CA ALA A 20 -7.43 -0.09 -4.44
C ALA A 20 -7.08 1.41 -4.43
N VAL A 21 -8.03 2.27 -4.05
CA VAL A 21 -7.76 3.70 -3.84
C VAL A 21 -6.89 3.91 -2.61
N LEU A 22 -7.19 3.22 -1.51
CA LEU A 22 -6.48 3.40 -0.25
C LEU A 22 -5.02 2.90 -0.28
N VAL A 23 -4.68 1.92 -1.10
CA VAL A 23 -3.30 1.44 -1.26
C VAL A 23 -2.44 2.39 -2.10
N ALA A 24 -3.04 3.21 -2.96
CA ALA A 24 -2.29 4.03 -3.93
C ALA A 24 -1.29 5.00 -3.27
N PRO A 25 -1.63 5.77 -2.21
CA PRO A 25 -0.68 6.64 -1.53
C PRO A 25 0.53 5.89 -0.96
N GLU A 26 0.34 4.66 -0.49
CA GLU A 26 1.44 3.83 0.04
C GLU A 26 2.37 3.39 -1.07
N LEU A 27 1.83 2.97 -2.22
CA LEU A 27 2.64 2.56 -3.37
C LEU A 27 3.52 3.70 -3.88
N VAL A 28 3.04 4.95 -3.82
CA VAL A 28 3.83 6.14 -4.16
C VAL A 28 5.08 6.26 -3.29
N VAL A 29 5.06 5.78 -2.04
CA VAL A 29 6.22 5.82 -1.13
C VAL A 29 7.01 4.52 -1.16
N LEU A 30 6.34 3.37 -1.12
CA LEU A 30 6.98 2.05 -1.09
C LEU A 30 7.78 1.78 -2.36
N PHE A 31 7.31 2.23 -3.53
CA PHE A 31 8.01 2.02 -4.79
C PHE A 31 9.40 2.70 -4.82
N PRO A 32 9.54 4.02 -4.61
CA PRO A 32 10.85 4.67 -4.57
C PRO A 32 11.71 4.16 -3.40
N LEU A 33 11.11 3.80 -2.27
CA LEU A 33 11.84 3.22 -1.14
C LEU A 33 12.45 1.85 -1.48
N ALA A 34 11.67 0.96 -2.11
CA ALA A 34 12.14 -0.34 -2.58
C ALA A 34 13.20 -0.19 -3.69
N LEU A 35 12.99 0.73 -4.63
CA LEU A 35 13.96 1.03 -5.68
C LEU A 35 15.27 1.59 -5.09
N GLY A 36 15.18 2.49 -4.11
CA GLY A 36 16.33 3.02 -3.38
C GLY A 36 17.11 1.93 -2.67
N ALA A 37 16.44 1.03 -1.96
CA ALA A 37 17.05 -0.12 -1.30
C ALA A 37 17.74 -1.06 -2.30
N LEU A 38 17.07 -1.38 -3.42
CA LEU A 38 17.63 -2.22 -4.48
C LEU A 38 18.90 -1.58 -5.07
N LEU A 39 18.85 -0.29 -5.39
CA LEU A 39 20.00 0.45 -5.92
C LEU A 39 21.14 0.56 -4.90
N GLY A 40 20.84 0.67 -3.61
CA GLY A 40 21.87 0.63 -2.56
C GLY A 40 22.62 -0.71 -2.49
N VAL A 41 21.97 -1.81 -2.88
CA VAL A 41 22.61 -3.14 -2.99
C VAL A 41 23.44 -3.26 -4.27
N ILE A 42 22.89 -2.80 -5.40
CA ILE A 42 23.55 -2.92 -6.72
C ILE A 42 24.70 -1.91 -6.88
N VAL A 43 24.52 -0.69 -6.38
CA VAL A 43 25.45 0.43 -6.47
C VAL A 43 25.63 1.05 -5.07
N PRO A 44 26.48 0.44 -4.21
CA PRO A 44 26.65 0.88 -2.82
C PRO A 44 27.16 2.32 -2.67
N ALA A 45 27.90 2.82 -3.66
CA ALA A 45 28.44 4.18 -3.69
C ALA A 45 27.54 5.17 -4.44
N ARG A 46 26.22 4.91 -4.53
CA ARG A 46 25.32 5.87 -5.19
C ARG A 46 25.25 7.16 -4.37
N GLU A 47 25.31 8.28 -5.07
CA GLU A 47 24.99 9.57 -4.47
C GLU A 47 23.48 9.71 -4.24
N PRO A 48 23.03 10.51 -3.25
CA PRO A 48 21.62 10.83 -3.04
C PRO A 48 20.97 11.37 -4.32
N SER A 49 19.80 10.84 -4.65
CA SER A 49 19.06 11.21 -5.86
C SER A 49 17.74 11.91 -5.50
N PRO A 50 17.53 13.16 -5.93
CA PRO A 50 16.27 13.86 -5.69
C PRO A 50 15.04 13.10 -6.23
N PHE A 51 15.19 12.31 -7.29
CA PHE A 51 14.07 11.56 -7.86
C PHE A 51 13.64 10.35 -7.02
N ILE A 52 14.58 9.72 -6.33
CA ILE A 52 14.33 8.49 -5.57
C ILE A 52 14.11 8.81 -4.09
N ASP A 53 14.82 9.81 -3.56
CA ASP A 53 14.90 10.03 -2.12
C ASP A 53 13.90 11.08 -1.61
N THR A 54 13.36 11.95 -2.49
CA THR A 54 12.44 13.02 -2.06
C THR A 54 11.14 12.48 -1.50
N ILE A 55 10.49 11.52 -2.16
CA ILE A 55 9.21 10.99 -1.71
C ILE A 55 9.35 10.24 -0.37
N PRO A 56 10.30 9.30 -0.20
CA PRO A 56 10.56 8.69 1.10
C PRO A 56 10.91 9.71 2.19
N PHE A 57 11.70 10.74 1.86
CA PHE A 57 12.05 11.81 2.80
C PHE A 57 10.81 12.57 3.27
N VAL A 58 9.96 13.05 2.35
CA VAL A 58 8.72 13.76 2.72
C VAL A 58 7.79 12.85 3.51
N ALA A 59 7.66 11.58 3.11
CA ALA A 59 6.87 10.60 3.84
C ALA A 59 7.38 10.42 5.27
N SER A 60 8.70 10.34 5.51
CA SER A 60 9.28 10.19 6.86
C SER A 60 8.90 11.34 7.80
N LYS A 61 8.61 12.54 7.28
CA LYS A 61 8.16 13.68 8.08
C LYS A 61 6.65 13.67 8.34
N ALA A 62 5.87 13.12 7.42
CA ALA A 62 4.41 13.04 7.55
C ALA A 62 3.95 11.81 8.36
N ILE A 63 4.66 10.69 8.23
CA ILE A 63 4.34 9.42 8.87
C ILE A 63 4.14 9.53 10.37
N PRO A 64 4.93 10.31 11.13
CA PRO A 64 4.71 10.39 12.55
C PRO A 64 3.36 10.93 12.98
N ILE A 65 2.73 11.70 12.11
CA ILE A 65 1.44 12.35 12.34
C ILE A 65 0.31 11.52 11.73
N LEU A 66 0.55 10.92 10.56
CA LEU A 66 -0.49 10.29 9.74
C LEU A 66 -0.43 8.76 9.72
N GLY A 67 0.64 8.14 10.23
CA GLY A 67 0.87 6.69 10.15
C GLY A 67 -0.21 5.85 10.81
N TRP A 68 -0.87 6.38 11.85
CA TRP A 68 -2.01 5.71 12.50
C TRP A 68 -3.23 5.58 11.59
N LEU A 69 -3.36 6.39 10.53
CA LEU A 69 -4.45 6.30 9.56
C LEU A 69 -4.44 4.96 8.80
N LEU A 70 -3.31 4.24 8.79
CA LEU A 70 -3.20 2.89 8.20
C LEU A 70 -4.13 1.86 8.83
N VAL A 71 -4.62 2.11 10.04
CA VAL A 71 -5.62 1.23 10.67
C VAL A 71 -6.86 1.12 9.76
N ILE A 72 -7.23 2.19 9.05
CA ILE A 72 -8.38 2.21 8.15
C ILE A 72 -8.17 1.23 6.97
N PRO A 73 -7.17 1.39 6.08
CA PRO A 73 -6.95 0.48 4.96
C PRO A 73 -6.72 -0.98 5.36
N ILE A 74 -6.01 -1.22 6.47
CA ILE A 74 -5.81 -2.59 6.99
C ILE A 74 -7.16 -3.21 7.34
N TRP A 75 -7.97 -2.48 8.12
CA TRP A 75 -9.28 -2.97 8.52
C TRP A 75 -10.23 -3.15 7.33
N THR A 76 -10.27 -2.22 6.38
CA THR A 76 -11.12 -2.32 5.19
C THR A 76 -10.71 -3.49 4.29
N THR A 77 -9.41 -3.75 4.16
CA THR A 77 -8.88 -4.90 3.40
C THR A 77 -9.20 -6.22 4.08
N LEU A 78 -8.98 -6.33 5.40
CA LEU A 78 -9.35 -7.53 6.17
C LEU A 78 -10.86 -7.81 6.11
N ARG A 79 -11.68 -6.76 6.18
CA ARG A 79 -13.14 -6.90 6.04
C ARG A 79 -13.54 -7.41 4.66
N ASN A 80 -12.89 -6.90 3.60
CA ASN A 80 -13.16 -7.34 2.24
C ASN A 80 -12.68 -8.78 1.98
N LEU A 81 -11.52 -9.19 2.51
CA LEU A 81 -11.02 -10.57 2.44
C LEU A 81 -11.97 -11.60 3.08
N ARG A 82 -12.76 -11.19 4.06
CA ARG A 82 -13.80 -12.03 4.70
C ARG A 82 -15.06 -12.16 3.84
N MET A 83 -15.21 -11.37 2.78
CA MET A 83 -16.32 -11.50 1.85
C MET A 83 -16.03 -12.63 0.86
N GLU A 84 -17.08 -13.32 0.43
CA GLU A 84 -17.00 -14.22 -0.71
C GLU A 84 -16.71 -13.41 -1.97
N GLY A 85 -15.93 -13.96 -2.90
CA GLY A 85 -15.57 -13.23 -4.11
C GLY A 85 -14.61 -14.02 -5.00
N PRO A 86 -14.32 -13.50 -6.20
CA PRO A 86 -13.43 -14.16 -7.14
C PRO A 86 -12.04 -14.41 -6.55
N LYS A 87 -11.43 -15.56 -6.87
CA LYS A 87 -10.08 -15.92 -6.38
C LYS A 87 -9.05 -14.83 -6.67
N LEU A 88 -9.06 -14.26 -7.88
CA LEU A 88 -8.12 -13.21 -8.29
C LEU A 88 -8.25 -11.95 -7.42
N SER A 89 -9.47 -11.51 -7.11
CA SER A 89 -9.70 -10.37 -6.22
C SER A 89 -9.13 -10.62 -4.82
N ARG A 90 -9.28 -11.84 -4.29
CA ARG A 90 -8.69 -12.22 -3.00
C ARG A 90 -7.16 -12.17 -3.04
N PHE A 91 -6.53 -12.67 -4.10
CA PHE A 91 -5.07 -12.57 -4.26
C PHE A 91 -4.59 -11.12 -4.27
N VAL A 92 -5.27 -10.24 -5.01
CA VAL A 92 -4.92 -8.81 -5.06
C VAL A 92 -5.14 -8.14 -3.71
N LEU A 93 -6.23 -8.45 -3.00
CA LEU A 93 -6.48 -7.95 -1.64
C LEU A 93 -5.41 -8.41 -0.64
N VAL A 94 -4.89 -9.63 -0.77
CA VAL A 94 -3.73 -10.08 0.02
C VAL A 94 -2.50 -9.22 -0.32
N GLY A 95 -2.28 -8.90 -1.60
CA GLY A 95 -1.25 -7.96 -2.01
C GLY A 95 -1.41 -6.57 -1.37
N PHE A 96 -2.63 -6.02 -1.34
CA PHE A 96 -2.91 -4.75 -0.65
C PHE A 96 -2.63 -4.84 0.84
N LEU A 97 -3.05 -5.92 1.50
CA LEU A 97 -2.75 -6.14 2.91
C LEU A 97 -1.25 -6.19 3.18
N LEU A 98 -0.47 -6.87 2.33
CA LEU A 98 0.99 -6.91 2.44
C LEU A 98 1.62 -5.53 2.24
N SER A 99 1.09 -4.70 1.33
CA SER A 99 1.50 -3.30 1.17
C SER A 99 1.26 -2.53 2.47
N HIS A 100 0.04 -2.60 3.01
CA HIS A 100 -0.31 -1.90 4.25
C HIS A 100 0.57 -2.32 5.43
N ILE A 101 0.86 -3.62 5.56
CA ILE A 101 1.74 -4.14 6.62
C ILE A 101 3.18 -3.67 6.40
N SER A 102 3.68 -3.68 5.17
CA SER A 102 5.03 -3.21 4.84
C SER A 102 5.18 -1.72 5.14
N PHE A 103 4.17 -0.93 4.78
CA PHE A 103 4.14 0.50 5.07
C PHE A 103 3.98 0.78 6.58
N LEU A 104 3.21 -0.03 7.31
CA LEU A 104 3.11 0.05 8.77
C LEU A 104 4.46 -0.28 9.44
N ALA A 105 5.17 -1.29 8.95
CA ALA A 105 6.51 -1.62 9.44
C ALA A 105 7.50 -0.46 9.18
N TYR A 106 7.45 0.13 7.99
CA TYR A 106 8.21 1.35 7.69
C TYR A 106 7.84 2.50 8.63
N ALA A 107 6.54 2.70 8.90
CA ALA A 107 6.07 3.75 9.77
C ALA A 107 6.58 3.58 11.21
N VAL A 108 6.49 2.37 11.76
CA VAL A 108 7.00 2.05 13.08
C VAL A 108 8.52 2.21 13.14
N TRP A 109 9.27 1.76 12.12
CA TRP A 109 10.71 1.96 12.06
C TRP A 109 11.05 3.45 12.13
N SER A 110 10.39 4.28 11.30
CA SER A 110 10.64 5.72 11.26
C SER A 110 10.30 6.48 12.55
N TRP A 111 9.60 5.86 13.50
CA TRP A 111 9.36 6.40 14.83
C TRP A 111 10.46 6.06 15.84
N VAL A 112 11.13 4.93 15.66
CA VAL A 112 12.09 4.39 16.64
C VAL A 112 13.53 4.82 16.30
N GLY A 113 13.83 5.11 15.04
CA GLY A 113 15.12 5.65 14.56
C GLY A 113 15.04 7.12 14.20
#